data_AF-A0A4W5QIZ0-F1
#
_entry.id   AF-A0A4W5QIZ0-F1
#
_cell.length_a   1.000
_cell.length_b   1.000
_cell.length_c   1.000
_cell.angle_alpha   90.00
_cell.angle_beta   90.00
_cell.angle_gamma   90.00
#
_symmetry.space_group_name_H-M   'P 1'
#
loop_
_entity.id
_entity.type
_entity.pdbx_description
1 polymer ?
#
loop_
_entity_poly.entity_id
_entity_poly.type
_entity_poly.pdbx_seq_one_letter_code
_entity_poly.pdbx_strand_id
1 'polypeptide(L)'
;LPLRGCAKTEEEEATGSEEDLGSSRGSGVCKWFNVRMGFGFLSMTNRDGTPLEETVDVFVHQSKLHMEGFRSLKEGEAVEFTFKKSSKGLESVTVTGPGGAQCVGCEKTPKGQQKRRSKVDRCYNCGGPDHHAKECQLPPQPKKCHFCQSISHMVANCPIKAQQSSPGSQGIASSLRDEKEEQSHAPLLPRESSD
;
A
#
# COMPACT_ATOMS: atom_id res chain seq x y z
N LEU A 1 -35.40 -24.57 45.18
CA LEU A 1 -34.53 -23.43 45.52
C LEU A 1 -33.97 -22.86 44.21
N PRO A 2 -34.30 -21.62 43.82
CA PRO A 2 -33.87 -21.06 42.56
C PRO A 2 -32.50 -20.36 42.64
N LEU A 3 -31.75 -20.51 41.55
CA LEU A 3 -30.88 -19.54 40.86
C LEU A 3 -29.70 -18.89 41.59
N ARG A 4 -28.50 -19.10 41.02
CA ARG A 4 -27.55 -17.99 40.83
C ARG A 4 -26.70 -18.22 39.57
N GLY A 5 -27.26 -17.75 38.45
CA GLY A 5 -26.45 -17.35 37.30
C GLY A 5 -25.70 -16.08 37.66
N CYS A 6 -24.40 -16.04 37.35
CA CYS A 6 -23.59 -14.84 37.45
C CYS A 6 -23.52 -14.23 36.05
N ALA A 7 -24.36 -13.24 35.80
CA ALA A 7 -24.21 -12.26 34.74
C ALA A 7 -23.49 -11.04 35.34
N LYS A 8 -22.39 -10.60 34.72
CA LYS A 8 -21.64 -9.35 34.93
C LYS A 8 -20.31 -9.49 34.17
N THR A 9 -19.83 -8.58 33.34
CA THR A 9 -20.34 -7.32 32.78
C THR A 9 -19.39 -7.07 31.61
N GLU A 10 -19.91 -6.60 30.49
CA GLU A 10 -19.12 -6.09 29.38
C GLU A 10 -18.37 -4.85 29.89
N GLU A 11 -17.04 -4.92 29.98
CA GLU A 11 -16.21 -3.76 30.24
C GLU A 11 -15.77 -3.20 28.90
N GLU A 12 -16.55 -2.23 28.43
CA GLU A 12 -16.15 -1.28 27.39
C GLU A 12 -14.98 -0.45 27.92
N GLU A 13 -13.76 -0.72 27.43
CA GLU A 13 -12.62 0.16 27.68
C GLU A 13 -12.68 1.33 26.68
N ALA A 14 -13.61 2.24 26.91
CA ALA A 14 -13.53 3.59 26.38
C ALA A 14 -12.33 4.27 27.05
N THR A 15 -11.20 4.30 26.35
CA THR A 15 -9.99 5.01 26.77
C THR A 15 -10.29 6.50 26.76
N GLY A 16 -10.74 6.99 27.92
CA GLY A 16 -11.00 8.38 28.21
C GLY A 16 -9.75 9.22 27.96
N SER A 17 -9.97 10.27 27.18
CA SER A 17 -9.07 11.39 26.98
C SER A 17 -8.72 12.06 28.31
N GLU A 18 -7.55 11.75 28.84
CA GLU A 18 -6.88 12.60 29.80
C GLU A 18 -6.43 13.86 29.04
N GLU A 19 -7.30 14.86 29.03
CA GLU A 19 -7.04 16.21 28.54
C GLU A 19 -5.99 16.88 29.44
N ASP A 20 -4.74 16.51 29.17
CA ASP A 20 -3.53 17.12 29.72
C ASP A 20 -3.42 18.56 29.21
N LEU A 21 -3.63 19.51 30.12
CA LEU A 21 -3.61 20.96 29.93
C LEU A 21 -2.27 21.52 29.36
N GLY A 22 -1.30 20.66 29.03
CA GLY A 22 -0.01 20.99 28.41
C GLY A 22 0.16 20.55 26.95
N SER A 23 -0.87 19.99 26.31
CA SER A 23 -0.78 19.49 24.93
C SER A 23 -1.28 20.53 23.91
N SER A 24 -0.45 20.88 22.92
CA SER A 24 -0.81 21.73 21.78
C SER A 24 -1.40 20.91 20.64
N ARG A 25 -2.18 21.53 19.74
CA ARG A 25 -2.72 20.85 18.56
C ARG A 25 -1.90 21.21 17.32
N GLY A 26 -1.69 20.22 16.46
CA GLY A 26 -1.03 20.40 15.18
C GLY A 26 -1.72 19.60 14.08
N SER A 27 -1.48 20.01 12.85
CA SER A 27 -1.79 19.19 11.68
C SER A 27 -0.62 19.18 10.71
N GLY A 28 -0.56 18.14 9.89
CA GLY A 28 0.57 17.90 9.02
C GLY A 28 0.44 16.60 8.27
N VAL A 29 1.59 16.05 7.88
CA VAL A 29 1.67 14.80 7.14
C VAL A 29 2.62 13.82 7.80
N CYS A 30 2.40 12.52 7.63
CA CYS A 30 3.36 11.52 8.06
C CYS A 30 4.63 11.59 7.20
N LYS A 31 5.77 11.96 7.80
CA LYS A 31 7.07 12.04 7.12
C LYS A 31 7.61 10.66 6.81
N TRP A 32 7.58 9.77 7.81
CA TRP A 32 7.90 8.35 7.65
C TRP A 32 7.39 7.58 8.86
N PHE A 33 7.09 6.30 8.66
CA PHE A 33 6.67 5.41 9.73
C PHE A 33 7.29 4.02 9.55
N ASN A 34 8.02 3.56 10.56
CA ASN A 34 8.57 2.22 10.56
C ASN A 34 7.54 1.25 11.14
N VAL A 35 6.82 0.58 10.25
CA VAL A 35 5.78 -0.40 10.59
C VAL A 35 6.29 -1.54 11.47
N ARG A 36 7.56 -1.96 11.32
CA ARG A 36 8.14 -3.05 12.11
C ARG A 36 8.48 -2.59 13.53
N MET A 37 8.93 -1.36 13.69
CA MET A 37 9.31 -0.82 15.00
C MET A 37 8.16 -0.11 15.72
N GLY A 38 7.09 0.24 15.00
CA GLY A 38 5.90 0.88 15.58
C GLY A 38 6.11 2.36 15.92
N PHE A 39 7.04 3.06 15.27
CA PHE A 39 7.24 4.49 15.46
C PHE A 39 7.61 5.20 14.17
N GLY A 40 7.48 6.52 14.18
CA GLY A 40 7.76 7.38 13.04
C GLY A 40 7.90 8.84 13.42
N PHE A 41 7.89 9.68 12.40
CA PHE A 41 7.82 11.13 12.55
C PHE A 41 6.75 11.73 11.64
N LEU A 42 6.10 12.76 12.16
CA LEU A 42 5.15 13.60 11.47
C LEU A 42 5.84 14.91 11.13
N SER A 43 5.57 15.43 9.95
CA SER A 43 5.96 16.76 9.51
C SER A 43 4.79 17.70 9.77
N MET A 44 4.89 18.50 10.83
CA MET A 44 3.87 19.46 11.22
C MET A 44 3.94 20.69 10.33
N THR A 45 2.84 21.01 9.63
CA THR A 45 2.72 22.18 8.76
C THR A 45 1.85 23.27 9.36
N ASN A 46 1.04 22.93 10.37
CA ASN A 46 0.18 23.88 11.05
C ASN A 46 0.19 23.59 12.56
N ARG A 47 0.26 24.65 13.35
CA ARG A 47 0.19 24.61 14.81
C ARG A 47 -0.91 25.51 15.31
N ASP A 48 -1.83 24.96 16.09
CA ASP A 48 -2.95 25.68 16.71
C ASP A 48 -3.76 26.53 15.69
N GLY A 49 -3.89 26.04 14.45
CA GLY A 49 -4.58 26.72 13.34
C GLY A 49 -3.69 27.65 12.52
N THR A 50 -2.47 27.95 12.96
CA THR A 50 -1.51 28.81 12.25
C THR A 50 -0.57 27.99 11.35
N PRO A 51 -0.46 28.31 10.05
CA PRO A 51 0.55 27.70 9.19
C PRO A 51 1.97 28.03 9.69
N LEU A 52 2.83 27.03 9.71
CA LEU A 52 4.25 27.20 10.00
C LEU A 52 5.01 27.42 8.69
N GLU A 53 5.96 28.35 8.70
CA GLU A 53 6.85 28.59 7.55
C GLU A 53 7.84 27.44 7.34
N GLU A 54 8.25 26.80 8.44
CA GLU A 54 9.10 25.62 8.45
C GLU A 54 8.37 24.42 9.04
N THR A 55 8.48 23.28 8.38
CA THR A 55 7.89 22.04 8.90
C THR A 55 8.65 21.55 10.12
N VAL A 56 7.93 21.25 11.21
CA VAL A 56 8.54 20.76 12.45
C VAL A 56 8.32 19.26 12.60
N ASP A 57 9.39 18.53 12.91
CA ASP A 57 9.33 17.08 13.13
C ASP A 57 8.73 16.75 14.51
N VAL A 58 7.69 15.91 14.52
CA VAL A 58 7.01 15.44 15.73
C VAL A 58 7.11 13.92 15.80
N PHE A 59 7.63 13.40 16.90
CA PHE A 59 7.75 11.97 17.13
C PHE A 59 6.37 11.34 17.32
N VAL A 60 6.13 10.19 16.69
CA VAL A 60 4.88 9.43 16.82
C VAL A 60 5.16 7.97 17.15
N HIS A 61 4.40 7.44 18.11
CA HIS A 61 4.39 6.03 18.46
C HIS A 61 3.06 5.38 18.07
N GLN A 62 3.08 4.10 17.68
CA GLN A 62 1.89 3.36 17.23
C GLN A 62 0.75 3.37 18.24
N SER A 63 1.07 3.40 19.54
CA SER A 63 0.07 3.41 20.62
C SER A 63 -0.75 4.70 20.67
N LYS A 64 -0.30 5.75 19.97
CA LYS A 64 -0.95 7.06 19.93
C LYS A 64 -1.82 7.24 18.67
N LEU A 65 -1.79 6.28 17.74
CA LEU A 65 -2.58 6.32 16.51
C LEU A 65 -4.02 5.91 16.78
N HIS A 66 -4.98 6.75 16.41
CA HIS A 66 -6.40 6.47 16.49
C HIS A 66 -6.85 5.63 15.29
N MET A 67 -6.77 4.31 15.45
CA MET A 67 -7.29 3.33 14.50
C MET A 67 -7.50 1.97 15.18
N GLU A 68 -8.34 1.15 14.58
CA GLU A 68 -8.56 -0.23 15.02
C GLU A 68 -7.56 -1.20 14.38
N GLY A 69 -7.21 -2.27 15.10
CA GLY A 69 -6.31 -3.30 14.59
C GLY A 69 -4.84 -2.88 14.52
N PHE A 70 -4.22 -3.06 13.35
CA PHE A 70 -2.78 -2.89 13.17
C PHE A 70 -2.39 -1.43 12.95
N ARG A 71 -1.83 -0.80 14.00
CA ARG A 71 -1.56 0.64 14.07
C ARG A 71 -0.36 1.06 13.22
N SER A 72 -0.58 1.75 12.11
CA SER A 72 0.49 2.27 11.24
C SER A 72 0.09 3.57 10.53
N LEU A 73 1.04 4.27 9.93
CA LEU A 73 0.78 5.44 9.08
C LEU A 73 1.39 5.24 7.69
N LYS A 74 0.75 5.80 6.67
CA LYS A 74 1.29 5.88 5.31
C LYS A 74 2.10 7.16 5.15
N GLU A 75 3.25 7.07 4.50
CA GLU A 75 4.03 8.27 4.14
C GLU A 75 3.20 9.23 3.29
N GLY A 76 3.21 10.52 3.65
CA GLY A 76 2.40 11.56 3.03
C GLY A 76 0.93 11.60 3.48
N GLU A 77 0.50 10.73 4.40
CA GLU A 77 -0.86 10.74 4.95
C GLU A 77 -1.11 12.01 5.77
N ALA A 78 -2.22 12.70 5.48
CA ALA A 78 -2.65 13.86 6.25
C ALA A 78 -3.16 13.43 7.63
N VAL A 79 -2.67 14.09 8.67
CA VAL A 79 -2.97 13.77 10.06
C VAL A 79 -3.19 15.02 10.88
N GLU A 80 -4.06 14.89 11.88
CA GLU A 80 -4.28 15.86 12.94
C GLU A 80 -3.89 15.22 14.26
N PHE A 81 -3.14 15.94 15.08
CA PHE A 81 -2.59 15.38 16.30
C PHE A 81 -2.46 16.41 17.41
N THR A 82 -2.45 15.91 18.64
CA THR A 82 -2.01 16.67 19.81
C THR A 82 -0.57 16.28 20.12
N PHE A 83 0.24 17.23 20.55
CA PHE A 83 1.64 17.00 20.87
C PHE A 83 2.04 17.75 22.13
N LYS A 84 3.07 17.24 22.81
CA LYS A 84 3.67 17.84 23.99
C LYS A 84 5.18 17.93 23.83
N LYS A 85 5.79 18.84 24.60
CA LYS A 85 7.25 18.94 24.67
C LYS A 85 7.79 17.89 25.64
N SER A 86 8.65 17.01 25.14
CA SER A 86 9.32 15.95 25.88
C SER A 86 10.83 16.21 25.93
N SER A 87 11.57 15.41 26.68
CA SER A 87 13.03 15.51 26.80
C SER A 87 13.77 15.26 25.47
N LYS A 88 13.12 14.55 24.54
CA LYS A 88 13.65 14.20 23.20
C LYS A 88 13.16 15.10 22.06
N GLY A 89 12.35 16.12 22.36
CA GLY A 89 11.70 16.96 21.35
C GLY A 89 10.18 16.92 21.45
N LEU A 90 9.49 17.19 20.34
CA LEU A 90 8.03 17.13 20.28
C LEU A 90 7.57 15.69 20.12
N GLU A 91 6.60 15.28 20.93
CA GLU A 91 6.04 13.94 20.95
C GLU A 91 4.52 14.01 20.82
N SER A 92 3.93 13.17 19.97
CA SER A 92 2.48 13.10 19.80
C SER A 92 1.82 12.38 20.98
N VAL A 93 0.67 12.92 21.40
CA VAL A 93 -0.18 12.37 22.45
C VAL A 93 -1.35 11.61 21.84
N THR A 94 -1.95 12.14 20.79
CA THR A 94 -3.01 11.48 20.02
C THR A 94 -2.88 11.87 18.57
N VAL A 95 -3.03 10.92 17.65
CA VAL A 95 -2.93 11.13 16.21
C VAL A 95 -4.17 10.56 15.54
N THR A 96 -4.84 11.37 14.74
CA THR A 96 -6.06 11.08 14.01
C THR A 96 -5.89 11.47 12.55
N GLY A 97 -6.77 10.98 11.68
CA GLY A 97 -6.94 11.52 10.34
C GLY A 97 -7.59 12.91 10.36
N PRO A 98 -7.72 13.55 9.18
CA PRO A 98 -8.38 14.84 9.05
C PRO A 98 -9.81 14.79 9.60
N GLY A 99 -10.20 15.80 10.38
CA GLY A 99 -11.51 15.86 11.02
C GLY A 99 -11.74 14.81 12.12
N GLY A 100 -10.68 14.20 12.67
CA GLY A 100 -10.80 13.17 13.70
C GLY A 100 -11.13 11.77 13.17
N ALA A 101 -11.03 11.56 11.86
CA ALA A 101 -11.22 10.24 11.26
C ALA A 101 -10.16 9.23 11.75
N GLN A 102 -10.43 7.94 11.54
CA GLN A 102 -9.39 6.92 11.73
C GLN A 102 -8.25 7.13 10.73
N CYS A 103 -7.02 6.94 11.18
CA CYS A 103 -5.86 6.99 10.28
C CYS A 103 -5.97 5.88 9.19
N VAL A 104 -5.50 6.17 7.98
CA VAL A 104 -5.55 5.25 6.82
C VAL A 104 -4.59 4.08 7.05
N GLY A 105 -3.37 4.41 7.49
CA GLY A 105 -2.32 3.44 7.71
C GLY A 105 -1.76 2.82 6.43
N CYS A 106 -0.80 1.92 6.61
CA CYS A 106 -0.26 1.17 5.49
C CYS A 106 -1.28 0.10 5.09
N GLU A 107 -1.87 0.21 3.90
CA GLU A 107 -2.82 -0.74 3.27
C GLU A 107 -2.29 -2.19 3.17
N LYS A 108 -1.05 -2.39 3.59
CA LYS A 108 -0.41 -3.66 3.86
C LYS A 108 -0.49 -3.91 5.37
N THR A 109 -1.67 -4.26 5.88
CA THR A 109 -1.70 -5.21 7.01
C THR A 109 -0.71 -6.33 6.66
N PRO A 110 0.17 -6.77 7.56
CA PRO A 110 0.92 -7.98 7.31
C PRO A 110 -0.13 -9.02 6.98
N LYS A 111 -0.20 -9.39 5.71
CA LYS A 111 -1.04 -10.43 5.17
C LYS A 111 -0.48 -11.77 5.66
N GLY A 112 -0.30 -11.92 6.96
CA GLY A 112 -0.47 -13.21 7.60
C GLY A 112 -1.90 -13.61 7.30
N GLN A 113 -2.07 -14.43 6.26
CA GLN A 113 -3.34 -14.94 5.77
C GLN A 113 -4.19 -14.06 4.84
N GLN A 114 -3.60 -13.22 3.96
CA GLN A 114 -4.24 -13.22 2.63
C GLN A 114 -3.95 -14.58 2.03
N LYS A 115 -4.89 -15.49 2.32
CA LYS A 115 -5.20 -16.69 1.57
C LYS A 115 -4.55 -16.51 0.22
N ARG A 116 -3.44 -17.23 -0.02
CA ARG A 116 -3.15 -17.72 -1.38
C ARG A 116 -4.51 -18.13 -1.86
N ARG A 117 -5.10 -17.34 -2.79
CA ARG A 117 -6.50 -17.49 -3.22
C ARG A 117 -6.79 -18.96 -3.11
N SER A 118 -7.71 -19.35 -2.21
CA SER A 118 -8.07 -20.75 -2.02
C SER A 118 -8.65 -21.21 -3.35
N LYS A 119 -7.74 -21.52 -4.26
CA LYS A 119 -7.97 -21.94 -5.62
C LYS A 119 -8.45 -23.33 -5.34
N VAL A 120 -9.79 -23.44 -5.28
CA VAL A 120 -10.56 -24.68 -5.19
C VAL A 120 -9.67 -25.78 -5.71
N ASP A 121 -9.28 -26.69 -4.84
CA ASP A 121 -8.24 -27.67 -5.12
C ASP A 121 -8.75 -28.61 -6.21
N ARG A 122 -8.47 -28.25 -7.47
CA ARG A 122 -9.05 -28.92 -8.63
C ARG A 122 -8.40 -30.27 -8.81
N CYS A 123 -9.20 -31.25 -9.22
CA CYS A 123 -8.71 -32.54 -9.66
C CYS A 123 -7.58 -32.39 -10.70
N TYR A 124 -6.39 -32.95 -10.42
CA TYR A 124 -5.26 -32.91 -11.36
C TYR A 124 -5.50 -33.71 -12.64
N ASN A 125 -6.50 -34.61 -12.64
CA ASN A 125 -6.90 -35.40 -13.80
C ASN A 125 -7.86 -34.61 -14.71
N CYS A 126 -9.04 -34.23 -14.21
CA CYS A 126 -10.10 -33.59 -15.01
C CYS A 126 -10.21 -32.07 -14.82
N GLY A 127 -9.77 -31.52 -13.69
CA GLY A 127 -9.95 -30.11 -13.33
C GLY A 127 -11.24 -29.79 -12.57
N GLY A 128 -12.03 -30.80 -12.20
CA GLY A 128 -13.26 -30.66 -11.43
C GLY A 128 -13.02 -30.13 -10.00
N PRO A 129 -13.99 -29.38 -9.42
CA PRO A 129 -13.82 -28.68 -8.14
C PRO A 129 -14.04 -29.54 -6.89
N ASP A 130 -14.66 -30.72 -7.00
CA ASP A 130 -15.20 -31.45 -5.83
C ASP A 130 -14.55 -32.82 -5.58
N HIS A 131 -13.39 -33.09 -6.17
CA HIS A 131 -12.63 -34.32 -5.91
C HIS A 131 -11.15 -34.14 -6.26
N HIS A 132 -10.30 -35.00 -5.71
CA HIS A 132 -8.89 -35.10 -6.11
C HIS A 132 -8.69 -36.17 -7.18
N ALA A 133 -7.53 -36.17 -7.85
CA ALA A 133 -7.23 -37.14 -8.92
C ALA A 133 -7.38 -38.61 -8.50
N LYS A 134 -7.21 -38.92 -7.20
CA LYS A 134 -7.38 -40.26 -6.62
C LYS A 134 -8.84 -40.75 -6.61
N GLU A 135 -9.79 -39.83 -6.70
CA GLU A 135 -11.25 -40.08 -6.68
C GLU A 135 -11.89 -39.74 -8.04
N CYS A 136 -11.08 -39.45 -9.06
CA CYS A 136 -11.57 -39.09 -10.38
C CYS A 136 -12.04 -40.33 -11.14
N GLN A 137 -13.30 -40.34 -11.57
CA GLN A 137 -13.90 -41.44 -12.34
C GLN A 137 -13.46 -41.48 -13.81
N LEU A 138 -12.79 -40.43 -14.30
CA LEU A 138 -12.24 -40.41 -15.65
C LEU A 138 -10.93 -41.21 -15.71
N PRO A 139 -10.65 -41.89 -16.84
CA PRO A 139 -9.34 -42.52 -17.04
C PRO A 139 -8.21 -41.49 -16.92
N PRO A 140 -6.98 -41.90 -16.55
CA PRO A 140 -5.85 -40.98 -16.44
C PRO A 140 -5.64 -40.17 -17.73
N GLN A 141 -5.78 -38.86 -17.60
CA GLN A 141 -5.60 -37.88 -18.66
C GLN A 141 -4.13 -37.40 -18.71
N PRO A 142 -3.64 -36.96 -19.88
CA PRO A 142 -2.29 -36.41 -20.00
C PRO A 142 -2.09 -35.22 -19.06
N LYS A 143 -0.92 -35.15 -18.43
CA LYS A 143 -0.59 -34.08 -17.46
C LYS A 143 -0.64 -32.73 -18.16
N LYS A 144 -1.42 -31.80 -17.60
CA LYS A 144 -1.55 -30.43 -18.10
C LYS A 144 -0.77 -29.44 -17.23
N CYS A 145 -0.32 -28.36 -17.85
CA CYS A 145 0.21 -27.21 -17.15
C CYS A 145 -0.81 -26.70 -16.11
N HIS A 146 -0.43 -26.67 -14.83
CA HIS A 146 -1.30 -26.19 -13.75
C HIS A 146 -1.64 -24.68 -13.85
N PHE A 147 -0.97 -23.96 -14.75
CA PHE A 147 -1.17 -22.54 -14.97
C PHE A 147 -2.12 -22.25 -16.14
N CYS A 148 -1.79 -22.71 -17.36
CA CYS A 148 -2.55 -22.43 -18.58
C CYS A 148 -3.37 -23.62 -19.11
N GLN A 149 -3.31 -24.79 -18.45
CA GLN A 149 -4.03 -26.02 -18.83
C GLN A 149 -3.58 -26.66 -20.16
N SER A 150 -2.49 -26.20 -20.78
CA SER A 150 -1.88 -26.84 -21.96
C SER A 150 -1.34 -28.23 -21.63
N ILE A 151 -1.51 -29.20 -22.55
CA ILE A 151 -0.93 -30.54 -22.47
C ILE A 151 0.51 -30.62 -22.99
N SER A 152 0.99 -29.57 -23.67
CA SER A 152 2.29 -29.59 -24.37
C SER A 152 3.48 -29.28 -23.46
N HIS A 153 3.24 -28.68 -22.30
CA HIS A 153 4.28 -28.30 -21.36
C HIS A 153 3.78 -28.37 -19.91
N MET A 154 4.73 -28.48 -18.97
CA MET A 154 4.45 -28.34 -17.54
C MET A 154 4.63 -26.89 -17.09
N VAL A 155 4.15 -26.55 -15.88
CA VAL A 155 4.21 -25.20 -15.32
C VAL A 155 5.63 -24.58 -15.28
N ALA A 156 6.67 -25.43 -15.24
CA ALA A 156 8.07 -25.01 -15.28
C ALA A 156 8.45 -24.33 -16.61
N ASN A 157 7.85 -24.78 -17.72
CA ASN A 157 8.13 -24.28 -19.07
C ASN A 157 6.92 -23.54 -19.66
N CYS A 158 6.06 -22.98 -18.80
CA CYS A 158 4.85 -22.31 -19.27
C CYS A 158 5.17 -20.91 -19.82
N PRO A 159 4.98 -20.66 -21.13
CA PRO A 159 5.30 -19.37 -21.74
C PRO A 159 4.45 -18.23 -21.16
N ILE A 160 3.18 -18.51 -20.83
CA ILE A 160 2.27 -17.53 -20.23
C ILE A 160 2.73 -17.15 -18.80
N LYS A 161 3.26 -18.11 -18.05
CA LYS A 161 3.77 -17.85 -16.69
C LYS A 161 5.04 -17.01 -16.73
N ALA A 162 5.94 -17.27 -17.68
CA ALA A 162 7.17 -16.49 -17.88
C ALA A 162 6.87 -15.03 -18.26
N GLN A 163 5.83 -14.79 -19.05
CA GLN A 163 5.39 -13.44 -19.44
C GLN A 163 4.71 -12.66 -18.30
N GLN A 164 4.04 -13.33 -17.35
CA GLN A 164 3.37 -12.69 -16.20
C GLN A 164 4.31 -12.44 -15.00
N SER A 165 5.53 -12.97 -15.01
CA SER A 165 6.51 -12.79 -13.94
C SER A 165 7.39 -11.55 -14.09
N SER A 166 7.16 -10.69 -15.06
CA SER A 166 7.89 -9.42 -15.21
C SER A 166 7.36 -8.37 -14.21
N PRO A 167 8.15 -7.91 -13.23
CA PRO A 167 7.86 -6.65 -12.57
C PRO A 167 8.12 -5.53 -13.57
N GLY A 168 7.13 -4.67 -13.80
CA GLY A 168 7.32 -3.42 -14.52
C GLY A 168 8.26 -2.50 -13.77
N SER A 169 9.55 -2.63 -14.02
CA SER A 169 10.53 -1.57 -13.78
C SER A 169 10.54 -0.68 -15.02
N GLN A 170 9.67 0.33 -15.06
CA GLN A 170 9.87 1.45 -15.96
C GLN A 170 11.04 2.29 -15.43
N GLY A 171 12.26 1.87 -15.75
CA GLY A 171 13.39 2.77 -15.85
C GLY A 171 13.27 3.50 -17.17
N ILE A 172 12.94 4.79 -17.14
CA ILE A 172 13.12 5.68 -18.28
C ILE A 172 14.42 6.42 -18.03
N ALA A 173 15.49 5.96 -18.70
CA ALA A 173 16.73 6.69 -18.86
C ALA A 173 17.02 6.83 -20.35
N SER A 174 16.81 8.07 -20.82
CA SER A 174 17.74 8.84 -21.66
C SER A 174 17.94 8.49 -23.15
N SER A 175 17.67 9.53 -23.94
CA SER A 175 18.42 9.98 -25.12
C SER A 175 18.21 9.26 -26.45
N LEU A 176 17.43 9.90 -27.34
CA LEU A 176 17.87 10.17 -28.71
C LEU A 176 17.45 11.60 -29.09
N ARG A 177 18.47 12.39 -29.44
CA ARG A 177 18.37 13.67 -30.15
C ARG A 177 18.42 13.39 -31.66
N ASP A 178 18.00 14.41 -32.43
CA ASP A 178 18.20 14.58 -33.89
C ASP A 178 17.27 13.70 -34.75
N GLU A 179 16.51 14.18 -35.74
CA GLU A 179 16.59 15.36 -36.62
C GLU A 179 15.16 15.80 -37.03
N LYS A 180 14.87 17.10 -37.03
CA LYS A 180 13.63 17.64 -37.63
C LYS A 180 13.98 18.38 -38.91
N GLU A 181 13.70 17.69 -40.00
CA GLU A 181 13.71 18.16 -41.38
C GLU A 181 12.49 19.09 -41.61
N GLU A 182 12.74 20.34 -41.99
CA GLU A 182 11.80 21.15 -42.80
C GLU A 182 12.62 22.17 -43.58
N GLN A 183 13.14 21.74 -44.73
CA GLN A 183 13.74 22.62 -45.73
C GLN A 183 12.69 22.91 -46.81
N SER A 184 12.11 24.09 -46.69
CA SER A 184 11.21 24.68 -47.66
C SER A 184 11.97 25.18 -48.92
N HIS A 185 11.31 25.07 -50.07
CA HIS A 185 11.57 25.76 -51.35
C HIS A 185 12.69 25.25 -52.29
N ALA A 186 12.24 24.58 -53.36
CA ALA A 186 12.87 24.49 -54.68
C ALA A 186 12.78 25.86 -55.43
N PRO A 187 13.33 26.07 -56.65
CA PRO A 187 13.99 25.13 -57.57
C PRO A 187 15.30 25.62 -58.24
N LEU A 188 15.82 24.73 -59.08
CA LEU A 188 17.05 24.66 -59.86
C LEU A 188 17.30 25.84 -60.85
N LEU A 189 18.56 26.23 -61.01
CA LEU A 189 19.15 26.96 -62.15
C LEU A 189 19.93 25.95 -63.06
N PRO A 190 20.47 26.26 -64.27
CA PRO A 190 20.79 27.58 -64.83
C PRO A 190 20.64 27.80 -66.37
N ARG A 191 20.79 29.08 -66.76
CA ARG A 191 21.49 29.70 -67.92
C ARG A 191 21.12 29.32 -69.37
N GLU A 192 20.82 30.36 -70.17
CA GLU A 192 21.44 30.64 -71.48
C GLU A 192 21.63 32.16 -71.64
N SER A 193 22.70 32.55 -72.32
CA SER A 193 23.27 33.89 -72.48
C SER A 193 22.57 34.73 -73.56
N SER A 194 22.58 36.06 -73.41
CA SER A 194 22.42 37.01 -74.51
C SER A 194 23.79 37.56 -74.93
N ASP A 195 23.88 37.87 -76.23
CA ASP A 195 25.00 38.35 -77.07
C ASP A 195 26.01 37.29 -77.56
#